data_AF-A0A5J5U977-F1
#
_entry.id   AF-A0A5J5U977-F1
#
_cell.length_a   1.000
_cell.length_b   1.000
_cell.length_c   1.000
_cell.angle_alpha   90.00
_cell.angle_beta   90.00
_cell.angle_gamma   90.00
#
_symmetry.space_group_name_H-M   'P 1'
#
loop_
_entity.id
_entity.type
_entity.pdbx_description
1 polymer ?
#
loop_
_entity_poly.entity_id
_entity_poly.type
_entity_poly.pdbx_seq_one_letter_code
_entity_poly.pdbx_strand_id
1 'polypeptide(L)'
;MLMVLSAKKMVSFINGSFPKRGSSSTQLLLAWDRLNNMVISWIRRSVCKGIAATILDHGSASDVWTDIEYRFSVPPLIFHKNLSELSRGDYLMHKSVSLLHIKNPLFKRIAASRLARFAIDDRRRLKIVKIGGAQELLNMLVYAKDELTQKEALKALNAISKSDGALKALHNAGAISVIMSIPDTSVDAEIGTYKTELLKRFRDSGYDVSS
;
A
#
# COMPACT_ATOMS: atom_id res chain seq x y z
N MET A 1 -18.38 14.54 5.83
CA MET A 1 -17.30 14.42 6.84
C MET A 1 -16.11 15.31 6.50
N LEU A 2 -15.39 15.11 5.38
CA LEU A 2 -14.21 15.91 5.01
C LEU A 2 -14.49 17.43 4.89
N MET A 3 -15.65 17.84 4.35
CA MET A 3 -16.05 19.26 4.32
C MET A 3 -16.17 19.88 5.72
N VAL A 4 -16.69 19.13 6.70
CA VAL A 4 -16.83 19.60 8.10
C VAL A 4 -15.45 19.72 8.76
N LEU A 5 -14.55 18.75 8.51
CA LEU A 5 -13.18 18.80 9.01
C LEU A 5 -12.39 19.97 8.41
N SER A 6 -12.57 20.24 7.12
CA SER A 6 -11.95 21.37 6.43
C SER A 6 -12.43 22.72 7.00
N ALA A 7 -13.75 22.90 7.14
CA ALA A 7 -14.33 24.11 7.71
C ALA A 7 -13.86 24.40 9.14
N LYS A 8 -13.56 23.36 9.92
CA LYS A 8 -13.04 23.47 11.29
C LYS A 8 -11.51 23.41 11.40
N LYS A 9 -10.77 23.36 10.28
CA LYS A 9 -9.31 23.21 10.22
C LYS A 9 -8.76 21.98 10.98
N MET A 10 -9.52 20.89 11.00
CA MET A 10 -9.19 19.64 11.73
C MET A 10 -8.72 18.50 10.84
N VAL A 11 -8.42 18.76 9.56
CA VAL A 11 -7.88 17.74 8.64
C VAL A 11 -6.53 17.19 9.13
N SER A 12 -5.78 17.96 9.91
CA SER A 12 -4.51 17.54 10.49
C SER A 12 -4.60 16.38 11.48
N PHE A 13 -5.78 16.10 12.03
CA PHE A 13 -6.02 14.96 12.93
C PHE A 13 -6.21 13.63 12.18
N ILE A 14 -6.66 13.67 10.91
CA ILE A 14 -6.89 12.46 10.10
C ILE A 14 -5.69 12.10 9.23
N ASN A 15 -4.84 13.07 8.88
CA ASN A 15 -3.65 12.85 8.06
C ASN A 15 -2.36 12.66 8.89
N GLY A 16 -2.49 12.56 10.21
CA GLY A 16 -1.36 12.37 11.13
C GLY A 16 -0.41 13.56 11.29
N SER A 17 -0.68 14.71 10.67
CA SER A 17 0.19 15.90 10.77
C SER A 17 0.12 16.60 12.14
N PHE A 18 -0.81 16.19 13.00
CA PHE A 18 -0.93 16.68 14.38
C PHE A 18 -0.89 15.51 15.39
N PRO A 19 0.27 14.84 15.55
CA PRO A 19 0.41 13.69 16.45
C PRO A 19 0.36 14.13 17.92
N LYS A 20 -0.10 13.25 18.80
CA LYS A 20 -0.06 13.46 20.25
C LYS A 20 1.39 13.56 20.70
N ARG A 21 1.85 14.75 21.09
CA ARG A 21 3.20 14.96 21.62
C ARG A 21 3.17 14.87 23.14
N GLY A 22 4.25 14.38 23.74
CA GLY A 22 4.49 14.48 25.18
C GLY A 22 4.71 15.94 25.57
N SER A 23 3.62 16.70 25.71
CA SER A 23 3.64 18.06 26.22
C SER A 23 3.71 18.04 27.75
N SER A 24 4.52 18.91 28.34
CA SER A 24 4.62 19.04 29.81
C SER A 24 3.34 19.58 30.46
N SER A 25 2.38 20.07 29.67
CA SER A 25 1.09 20.59 30.15
C SER A 25 -0.02 19.55 30.01
N THR A 26 -0.55 19.11 31.15
CA THR A 26 -1.70 18.21 31.27
C THR A 26 -2.94 18.75 30.55
N GLN A 27 -3.14 20.08 30.53
CA GLN A 27 -4.30 20.71 29.89
C GLN A 27 -4.28 20.56 28.36
N LEU A 28 -3.09 20.66 27.75
CA LEU A 28 -2.93 20.49 26.30
C LEU A 28 -3.14 19.03 25.87
N LEU A 29 -2.68 18.08 26.69
CA LEU A 29 -2.93 16.65 26.47
C LEU A 29 -4.43 16.32 26.52
N LEU A 30 -5.13 16.82 27.54
CA LEU A 30 -6.58 16.64 27.68
C LEU A 30 -7.37 17.32 26.54
N ALA A 31 -6.94 18.50 26.11
CA ALA A 31 -7.55 19.19 24.97
C ALA A 31 -7.35 18.40 23.68
N TRP A 32 -6.16 17.83 23.45
CA TRP A 32 -5.88 16.97 22.31
C TRP A 32 -6.78 15.74 22.31
N ASP A 33 -6.92 15.04 23.45
CA ASP A 33 -7.75 13.84 23.58
C ASP A 33 -9.22 14.13 23.28
N ARG A 34 -9.75 15.27 23.76
CA ARG A 34 -11.12 15.71 23.45
C ARG A 34 -11.34 15.92 21.96
N LEU A 35 -10.40 16.59 21.29
CA LEU A 35 -10.48 16.86 19.86
C LEU A 35 -10.36 15.58 19.04
N ASN A 36 -9.43 14.70 19.41
CA ASN A 36 -9.25 13.39 18.79
C ASN A 36 -10.54 12.56 18.86
N ASN A 37 -11.15 12.47 20.04
CA ASN A 37 -12.40 11.73 20.25
C ASN A 37 -13.58 12.33 19.49
N MET A 38 -13.63 13.66 19.38
CA MET A 38 -14.64 14.35 18.57
C MET A 38 -14.51 13.98 17.09
N VAL A 39 -13.28 13.96 16.54
CA VAL A 39 -13.04 13.56 15.15
C VAL A 39 -13.42 12.08 14.93
N ILE A 40 -13.07 11.17 15.84
CA ILE A 40 -13.49 9.75 15.79
C ILE A 40 -15.01 9.63 15.76
N SER A 41 -15.73 10.40 16.58
CA SER A 41 -17.20 10.39 16.60
C SER A 41 -17.81 10.81 15.25
N TRP A 42 -17.19 11.79 14.58
CA TRP A 42 -17.62 12.24 13.25
C TRP A 42 -17.34 11.20 12.18
N ILE A 43 -16.20 10.52 12.26
CA ILE A 43 -15.88 9.39 11.39
C ILE A 43 -16.93 8.28 11.57
N ARG A 44 -17.20 7.86 12.80
CA ARG A 44 -18.16 6.79 13.13
C ARG A 44 -19.58 7.10 12.67
N ARG A 45 -20.00 8.37 12.75
CA ARG A 45 -21.31 8.83 12.25
C ARG A 45 -21.37 8.91 10.73
N SER A 46 -20.22 9.04 10.05
CA SER A 46 -20.16 9.19 8.59
C SER A 46 -20.10 7.89 7.80
N VAL A 47 -19.91 6.75 8.48
CA VAL A 47 -19.84 5.41 7.88
C VAL A 47 -21.09 4.58 8.22
N CYS A 48 -21.35 3.49 7.49
CA CYS A 48 -22.49 2.62 7.79
C CYS A 48 -22.28 1.83 9.10
N LYS A 49 -23.37 1.39 9.74
CA LYS A 49 -23.36 0.75 11.07
C LYS A 49 -22.38 -0.43 11.18
N GLY A 50 -22.25 -1.24 10.13
CA GLY A 50 -21.33 -2.39 10.11
C GLY A 50 -19.85 -1.98 10.11
N ILE A 51 -19.49 -0.86 9.48
CA ILE A 51 -18.13 -0.31 9.52
C ILE A 51 -17.88 0.38 10.86
N ALA A 52 -18.86 1.16 11.33
CA ALA A 52 -18.80 1.85 12.62
C ALA A 52 -18.54 0.90 13.79
N ALA A 53 -19.13 -0.30 13.78
CA ALA A 53 -18.95 -1.31 14.82
C ALA A 53 -17.53 -1.91 14.90
N THR A 54 -16.72 -1.71 13.86
CA THR A 54 -15.34 -2.24 13.80
C THR A 54 -14.28 -1.22 14.18
N ILE A 55 -14.67 0.02 14.48
CA ILE A 55 -13.77 1.06 14.96
C ILE A 55 -13.53 0.80 16.46
N LEU A 56 -12.31 0.38 16.81
CA LEU A 56 -11.91 0.15 18.20
C LEU A 56 -11.73 1.49 18.95
N ASP A 57 -12.09 1.53 20.22
CA ASP A 57 -12.15 2.76 21.03
C ASP A 57 -10.77 3.30 21.50
N HIS A 58 -9.65 2.70 21.08
CA HIS A 58 -8.34 2.92 21.72
C HIS A 58 -7.28 3.64 20.85
N GLY A 59 -7.65 4.18 19.68
CA GLY A 59 -6.69 4.75 18.71
C GLY A 59 -6.81 6.26 18.50
N SER A 60 -5.85 6.86 17.78
CA SER A 60 -6.01 8.22 17.27
C SER A 60 -6.99 8.25 16.10
N ALA A 61 -7.57 9.43 15.82
CA ALA A 61 -8.42 9.64 14.65
C ALA A 61 -7.69 9.34 13.34
N SER A 62 -6.36 9.53 13.32
CA SER A 62 -5.49 9.17 12.20
C SER A 62 -5.43 7.65 12.01
N ASP A 63 -5.32 6.87 13.09
CA ASP A 63 -5.28 5.41 13.02
C ASP A 63 -6.62 4.84 12.55
N VAL A 64 -7.72 5.38 13.09
CA VAL A 64 -9.08 5.01 12.67
C VAL A 64 -9.31 5.36 11.20
N TRP A 65 -8.91 6.55 10.77
CA TRP A 65 -9.02 6.98 9.38
C TRP A 65 -8.18 6.08 8.46
N THR A 66 -6.96 5.76 8.87
CA THR A 66 -6.05 4.87 8.12
C THR A 66 -6.61 3.45 8.01
N ASP A 67 -7.18 2.89 9.07
CA ASP A 67 -7.83 1.57 9.04
C ASP A 67 -9.04 1.56 8.09
N ILE A 68 -9.87 2.59 8.13
CA ILE A 68 -11.03 2.71 7.24
C ILE A 68 -10.58 2.91 5.79
N GLU A 69 -9.57 3.75 5.55
CA GLU A 69 -8.99 3.96 4.22
C GLU A 69 -8.35 2.66 3.70
N TYR A 70 -7.64 1.94 4.56
CA TYR A 70 -7.05 0.63 4.29
C TYR A 70 -8.11 -0.43 3.95
N ARG A 71 -9.29 -0.37 4.58
CA ARG A 71 -10.35 -1.39 4.40
C ARG A 71 -11.34 -1.02 3.31
N PHE A 72 -11.57 0.27 3.04
CA PHE A 72 -12.73 0.74 2.27
C PHE A 72 -12.45 1.81 1.21
N SER A 73 -11.30 2.51 1.21
CA SER A 73 -11.01 3.48 0.14
C SER A 73 -10.45 2.79 -1.12
N VAL A 74 -11.18 2.93 -2.25
CA VAL A 74 -10.80 3.78 -3.42
C VAL A 74 -12.06 4.09 -4.28
N PRO A 75 -12.16 5.30 -4.88
CA PRO A 75 -13.20 5.74 -5.85
C PRO A 75 -13.27 4.94 -7.17
N PRO A 76 -14.35 5.09 -7.97
CA PRO A 76 -14.46 4.44 -9.28
C PRO A 76 -13.59 5.15 -10.32
N LEU A 77 -13.37 4.46 -11.45
CA LEU A 77 -12.76 4.91 -12.73
C LEU A 77 -11.25 4.55 -12.82
N ILE A 78 -10.75 3.83 -13.83
CA ILE A 78 -11.15 3.63 -15.24
C ILE A 78 -10.87 2.15 -15.62
N PHE A 79 -11.54 1.66 -16.68
CA PHE A 79 -11.30 0.41 -17.48
C PHE A 79 -12.40 -0.69 -17.42
N HIS A 80 -13.27 -0.58 -18.43
CA HIS A 80 -14.06 -1.56 -19.20
C HIS A 80 -14.81 -2.76 -18.56
N LYS A 81 -16.13 -2.77 -18.84
CA LYS A 81 -17.06 -3.87 -19.15
C LYS A 81 -16.56 -5.30 -18.86
N ASN A 82 -16.89 -5.78 -17.65
CA ASN A 82 -17.01 -7.20 -17.19
C ASN A 82 -16.66 -7.36 -15.68
N LEU A 83 -16.72 -6.27 -14.92
CA LEU A 83 -16.50 -6.28 -13.46
C LEU A 83 -17.58 -7.03 -12.66
N SER A 84 -18.75 -7.30 -13.26
CA SER A 84 -19.85 -8.03 -12.62
C SER A 84 -19.60 -9.53 -12.43
N GLU A 85 -18.58 -10.10 -13.09
CA GLU A 85 -18.25 -11.54 -13.04
C GLU A 85 -16.98 -11.85 -12.25
N LEU A 86 -16.27 -10.84 -11.76
CA LEU A 86 -15.02 -11.01 -11.03
C LEU A 86 -15.29 -11.32 -9.55
N SER A 87 -14.56 -12.29 -9.00
CA SER A 87 -14.60 -12.55 -7.57
C SER A 87 -14.18 -11.29 -6.80
N ARG A 88 -14.67 -11.11 -5.56
CA ARG A 88 -14.29 -9.96 -4.71
C ARG A 88 -12.77 -9.79 -4.62
N GLY A 89 -12.00 -10.88 -4.65
CA GLY A 89 -10.54 -10.85 -4.66
C GLY A 89 -9.97 -10.24 -5.94
N ASP A 90 -10.49 -10.61 -7.10
CA ASP A 90 -9.97 -10.11 -8.38
C ASP A 90 -10.26 -8.62 -8.57
N TYR A 91 -11.44 -8.15 -8.16
CA TYR A 91 -11.76 -6.73 -8.16
C TYR A 91 -10.75 -5.93 -7.32
N LEU A 92 -10.41 -6.44 -6.13
CA LEU A 92 -9.45 -5.78 -5.24
C LEU A 92 -8.02 -5.79 -5.80
N MET A 93 -7.63 -6.81 -6.56
CA MET A 93 -6.34 -6.82 -7.26
C MET A 93 -6.28 -5.74 -8.35
N HIS A 94 -7.30 -5.66 -9.21
CA HIS A 94 -7.40 -4.60 -10.22
C HIS A 94 -7.35 -3.21 -9.59
N LYS A 95 -8.12 -3.01 -8.52
CA LYS A 95 -8.14 -1.77 -7.76
C LYS A 95 -6.78 -1.42 -7.15
N SER A 96 -6.02 -2.42 -6.70
CA SER A 96 -4.67 -2.22 -6.17
C SER A 96 -3.72 -1.79 -7.29
N VAL A 97 -3.80 -2.37 -8.48
CA VAL A 97 -2.97 -1.92 -9.62
C VAL A 97 -3.29 -0.47 -9.99
N SER A 98 -4.57 -0.07 -10.05
CA SER A 98 -4.95 1.32 -10.35
C SER A 98 -4.43 2.33 -9.32
N LEU A 99 -4.27 1.93 -8.06
CA LEU A 99 -3.71 2.79 -7.02
C LEU A 99 -2.21 3.07 -7.22
N LEU A 100 -1.47 2.20 -7.91
CA LEU A 100 -0.04 2.41 -8.18
C LEU A 100 0.20 3.62 -9.11
N HIS A 101 -0.78 3.98 -9.95
CA HIS A 101 -0.73 5.15 -10.82
C HIS A 101 -0.93 6.48 -10.07
N ILE A 102 -1.46 6.45 -8.85
CA ILE A 102 -1.72 7.66 -8.07
C ILE A 102 -0.39 8.29 -7.64
N LYS A 103 -0.25 9.61 -7.82
CA LYS A 103 0.98 10.35 -7.52
C LYS A 103 1.43 10.26 -6.05
N ASN A 104 0.47 10.13 -5.13
CA ASN A 104 0.77 10.13 -3.70
C ASN A 104 1.42 8.78 -3.28
N PRO A 105 2.64 8.81 -2.70
CA PRO A 105 3.38 7.60 -2.29
C PRO A 105 2.62 6.67 -1.34
N LEU A 106 1.75 7.22 -0.47
CA LEU A 106 0.96 6.42 0.47
C LEU A 106 0.05 5.44 -0.26
N PHE A 107 -0.65 5.89 -1.31
CA PHE A 107 -1.52 5.01 -2.10
C PHE A 107 -0.73 3.94 -2.85
N LYS A 108 0.47 4.26 -3.33
CA LYS A 108 1.36 3.29 -3.96
C LYS A 108 1.82 2.22 -2.98
N ARG A 109 2.21 2.60 -1.76
CA ARG A 109 2.57 1.64 -0.69
C ARG A 109 1.40 0.73 -0.32
N ILE A 110 0.20 1.31 -0.13
CA ILE A 110 -1.02 0.54 0.17
C ILE A 110 -1.31 -0.46 -0.96
N ALA A 111 -1.19 -0.03 -2.20
CA ALA A 111 -1.38 -0.87 -3.37
C ALA A 111 -0.39 -2.04 -3.42
N ALA A 112 0.91 -1.75 -3.28
CA ALA A 112 1.96 -2.75 -3.30
C ALA A 112 1.78 -3.78 -2.17
N SER A 113 1.49 -3.30 -0.95
CA SER A 113 1.22 -4.16 0.21
C SER A 113 0.02 -5.09 -0.03
N ARG A 114 -1.07 -4.57 -0.62
CA ARG A 114 -2.25 -5.38 -0.98
C ARG A 114 -1.90 -6.45 -2.03
N LEU A 115 -1.16 -6.09 -3.07
CA LEU A 115 -0.71 -7.05 -4.10
C LEU A 115 0.16 -8.15 -3.51
N ALA A 116 1.08 -7.81 -2.60
CA ALA A 116 1.89 -8.79 -1.86
C ALA A 116 1.01 -9.79 -1.10
N ARG A 117 -0.01 -9.28 -0.39
CA ARG A 117 -0.98 -10.12 0.35
C ARG A 117 -1.84 -11.00 -0.55
N PHE A 118 -2.08 -10.60 -1.80
CA PHE A 118 -2.83 -11.41 -2.77
C PHE A 118 -1.97 -12.48 -3.46
N ALA A 119 -0.66 -12.33 -3.49
CA ALA A 119 0.30 -13.24 -4.11
C ALA A 119 0.57 -14.53 -3.29
N ILE A 120 -0.51 -15.21 -2.87
CA ILE A 120 -0.47 -16.40 -2.01
C ILE A 120 -0.21 -17.66 -2.83
N ASP A 121 -0.83 -17.76 -4.00
CA ASP A 121 -0.78 -18.92 -4.89
C ASP A 121 -0.45 -18.50 -6.33
N ASP A 122 -0.05 -19.47 -7.15
CA ASP A 122 0.43 -19.24 -8.51
C ASP A 122 -0.65 -18.66 -9.43
N ARG A 123 -1.91 -19.07 -9.26
CA ARG A 123 -3.03 -18.52 -10.03
C ARG A 123 -3.17 -17.02 -9.76
N ARG A 124 -3.10 -16.59 -8.50
CA ARG A 124 -3.19 -15.17 -8.13
C ARG A 124 -1.94 -14.39 -8.55
N ARG A 125 -0.74 -14.96 -8.43
CA ARG A 125 0.51 -14.33 -8.91
C ARG A 125 0.44 -14.05 -10.41
N LEU A 126 0.06 -15.04 -11.21
CA LEU A 126 -0.13 -14.90 -12.65
C LEU A 126 -1.24 -13.90 -13.00
N LYS A 127 -2.32 -13.86 -12.22
CA LYS A 127 -3.37 -12.87 -12.40
C LYS A 127 -2.85 -11.45 -12.19
N ILE A 128 -2.10 -11.19 -11.11
CA ILE A 128 -1.48 -9.89 -10.82
C ILE A 128 -0.59 -9.45 -11.99
N VAL A 129 0.21 -10.36 -12.53
CA VAL A 129 1.03 -10.12 -13.73
C VAL A 129 0.15 -9.77 -14.93
N LYS A 130 -0.89 -10.57 -15.21
CA LYS A 130 -1.80 -10.39 -16.37
C LYS A 130 -2.51 -9.03 -16.36
N ILE A 131 -2.81 -8.49 -15.19
CA ILE A 131 -3.48 -7.20 -15.04
C ILE A 131 -2.49 -6.02 -14.98
N GLY A 132 -1.20 -6.25 -15.23
CA GLY A 132 -0.15 -5.23 -15.31
C GLY A 132 0.54 -4.89 -13.98
N GLY A 133 0.19 -5.54 -12.88
CA GLY A 133 0.71 -5.20 -11.55
C GLY A 133 2.23 -5.33 -11.44
N ALA A 134 2.83 -6.28 -12.14
CA ALA A 134 4.29 -6.46 -12.17
C ALA A 134 5.01 -5.23 -12.77
N GLN A 135 4.56 -4.74 -13.92
CA GLN A 135 5.15 -3.58 -14.57
C GLN A 135 4.98 -2.32 -13.72
N GLU A 136 3.81 -2.14 -13.11
CA GLU A 136 3.54 -0.95 -12.28
C GLU A 136 4.33 -0.95 -10.97
N LEU A 137 4.61 -2.12 -10.39
CA LEU A 137 5.51 -2.24 -9.24
C LEU A 137 6.96 -1.90 -9.64
N LEU A 138 7.42 -2.31 -10.82
CA LEU A 138 8.73 -1.93 -11.34
C LEU A 138 8.82 -0.42 -11.62
N ASN A 139 7.79 0.17 -12.23
CA ASN A 139 7.70 1.62 -12.40
C ASN A 139 7.73 2.34 -11.05
N MET A 140 6.99 1.81 -10.06
CA MET A 140 7.00 2.35 -8.69
C MET A 140 8.41 2.33 -8.08
N LEU A 141 9.23 1.31 -8.33
CA LEU A 141 10.64 1.27 -7.89
C LEU A 141 11.49 2.34 -8.57
N VAL A 142 11.42 2.44 -9.90
CA VAL A 142 12.22 3.40 -10.69
C VAL A 142 11.95 4.84 -10.28
N TYR A 143 10.68 5.18 -9.99
CA TYR A 143 10.28 6.56 -9.67
C TYR A 143 10.17 6.86 -8.17
N ALA A 144 10.42 5.88 -7.28
CA ALA A 144 10.33 6.10 -5.85
C ALA A 144 11.45 7.02 -5.37
N LYS A 145 11.08 8.07 -4.62
CA LYS A 145 12.02 9.00 -3.99
C LYS A 145 12.40 8.60 -2.56
N ASP A 146 11.71 7.63 -1.99
CA ASP A 146 11.83 7.23 -0.60
C ASP A 146 11.92 5.70 -0.46
N GLU A 147 12.68 5.27 0.53
CA GLU A 147 13.01 3.86 0.77
C GLU A 147 11.79 3.03 1.21
N LEU A 148 10.83 3.61 1.92
CA LEU A 148 9.60 2.91 2.33
C LEU A 148 8.75 2.48 1.12
N THR A 149 8.65 3.35 0.11
CA THR A 149 7.99 3.05 -1.16
C THR A 149 8.75 1.97 -1.91
N GLN A 150 10.08 2.02 -1.93
CA GLN A 150 10.91 0.98 -2.56
C GLN A 150 10.73 -0.38 -1.88
N LYS A 151 10.75 -0.40 -0.54
CA LYS A 151 10.54 -1.61 0.28
C LYS A 151 9.23 -2.30 -0.02
N GLU A 152 8.11 -1.58 -0.03
CA GLU A 152 6.81 -2.18 -0.29
C GLU A 152 6.70 -2.74 -1.72
N ALA A 153 7.31 -2.07 -2.70
CA ALA A 153 7.35 -2.57 -4.06
C ALA A 153 8.23 -3.83 -4.19
N LEU A 154 9.42 -3.85 -3.58
CA LEU A 154 10.29 -5.03 -3.54
C LEU A 154 9.63 -6.22 -2.85
N LYS A 155 8.98 -5.99 -1.71
CA LYS A 155 8.23 -7.01 -0.98
C LYS A 155 7.13 -7.64 -1.83
N ALA A 156 6.38 -6.81 -2.57
CA ALA A 156 5.35 -7.28 -3.48
C ALA A 156 5.92 -8.10 -4.64
N LEU A 157 7.02 -7.63 -5.25
CA LEU A 157 7.71 -8.36 -6.32
C LEU A 157 8.26 -9.69 -5.83
N ASN A 158 8.82 -9.75 -4.62
CA ASN A 158 9.32 -10.98 -4.00
C ASN A 158 8.18 -11.98 -3.72
N ALA A 159 6.99 -11.51 -3.36
CA ALA A 159 5.83 -12.39 -3.21
C ALA A 159 5.34 -12.95 -4.56
N ILE A 160 5.42 -12.15 -5.63
CA ILE A 160 5.02 -12.52 -6.99
C ILE A 160 6.03 -13.50 -7.63
N SER A 161 7.33 -13.31 -7.39
CA SER A 161 8.44 -14.09 -7.98
C SER A 161 8.46 -15.57 -7.56
N LYS A 162 7.68 -15.95 -6.55
CA LYS A 162 7.58 -17.34 -6.08
C LYS A 162 7.02 -18.30 -7.13
N SER A 163 6.25 -17.83 -8.12
CA SER A 163 5.76 -18.64 -9.23
C SER A 163 6.67 -18.50 -10.46
N ASP A 164 7.04 -19.62 -11.10
CA ASP A 164 7.91 -19.60 -12.29
C ASP A 164 7.33 -18.79 -13.44
N GLY A 165 6.02 -18.92 -13.68
CA GLY A 165 5.37 -18.17 -14.76
C GLY A 165 5.33 -16.67 -14.49
N ALA A 166 5.17 -16.27 -13.22
CA ALA A 166 5.21 -14.87 -12.83
C ALA A 166 6.65 -14.31 -12.84
N LEU A 167 7.63 -15.12 -12.42
CA LEU A 167 9.05 -14.82 -12.49
C LEU A 167 9.50 -14.57 -13.94
N LYS A 168 9.08 -15.42 -14.88
CA LYS A 168 9.34 -15.23 -16.31
C LYS A 168 8.79 -13.90 -16.82
N ALA A 169 7.58 -13.53 -16.41
CA ALA A 169 6.99 -12.25 -16.80
C ALA A 169 7.75 -11.05 -16.20
N LEU A 170 8.22 -11.17 -14.95
CA LEU A 170 9.08 -10.16 -14.32
C LEU A 170 10.41 -10.01 -15.06
N HIS A 171 11.04 -11.11 -15.44
CA HIS A 171 12.25 -11.09 -16.26
C HIS A 171 12.02 -10.34 -17.57
N ASN A 172 10.94 -10.69 -18.29
CA ASN A 172 10.59 -10.04 -19.55
C ASN A 172 10.25 -8.55 -19.41
N ALA A 173 9.82 -8.11 -18.23
CA ALA A 173 9.57 -6.71 -17.89
C ALA A 173 10.85 -5.95 -17.48
N GLY A 174 12.02 -6.57 -17.55
CA GLY A 174 13.30 -5.94 -17.20
C GLY A 174 13.57 -5.87 -15.70
N ALA A 175 12.93 -6.72 -14.88
CA ALA A 175 13.04 -6.64 -13.42
C ALA A 175 14.49 -6.73 -12.90
N ILE A 176 15.35 -7.54 -13.51
CA ILE A 176 16.75 -7.70 -13.06
C ILE A 176 17.50 -6.36 -13.10
N SER A 177 17.44 -5.66 -14.23
CA SER A 177 18.10 -4.35 -14.40
C SER A 177 17.56 -3.31 -13.41
N VAL A 178 16.23 -3.25 -13.24
CA VAL A 178 15.61 -2.34 -12.28
C VAL A 178 16.06 -2.65 -10.85
N ILE A 179 16.06 -3.92 -10.44
CA ILE A 179 16.44 -4.34 -9.09
C ILE A 179 17.93 -4.05 -8.82
N MET A 180 18.80 -4.27 -9.81
CA MET A 180 20.24 -3.95 -9.69
C MET A 180 20.51 -2.45 -9.54
N SER A 181 19.70 -1.61 -10.21
CA SER A 181 19.86 -0.15 -10.15
C SER A 181 19.52 0.47 -8.78
N ILE A 182 18.87 -0.28 -7.90
CA ILE A 182 18.50 0.20 -6.56
C ILE A 182 19.74 0.21 -5.67
N PRO A 183 20.08 1.34 -5.02
CA PRO A 183 21.23 1.41 -4.13
C PRO A 183 21.06 0.48 -2.92
N ASP A 184 22.15 -0.14 -2.50
CA ASP A 184 22.14 -0.90 -1.25
C ASP A 184 22.09 0.09 -0.07
N THR A 185 20.93 0.14 0.59
CA THR A 185 20.68 1.06 1.71
C THR A 185 21.18 0.43 3.01
N SER A 186 21.79 1.24 3.89
CA SER A 186 22.12 0.82 5.26
C SER A 186 20.99 1.05 6.27
N VAL A 187 19.89 1.71 5.87
CA VAL A 187 18.83 2.18 6.77
C VAL A 187 17.75 1.13 6.98
N ASP A 188 17.33 0.43 5.93
CA ASP A 188 16.33 -0.65 6.02
C ASP A 188 16.92 -1.97 5.51
N ALA A 189 17.34 -2.82 6.44
CA ALA A 189 17.96 -4.11 6.13
C ALA A 189 17.05 -5.04 5.30
N GLU A 190 15.72 -4.88 5.41
CA GLU A 190 14.78 -5.70 4.64
C GLU A 190 14.84 -5.40 3.13
N ILE A 191 15.22 -4.19 2.72
CA ILE A 191 15.41 -3.84 1.29
C ILE A 191 16.52 -4.72 0.70
N GLY A 192 17.65 -4.82 1.40
CA GLY A 192 18.77 -5.68 1.01
C GLY A 192 18.37 -7.16 0.99
N THR A 193 17.60 -7.61 1.98
CA THR A 193 17.06 -8.98 2.01
C THR A 193 16.16 -9.28 0.81
N TYR A 194 15.18 -8.42 0.51
CA TYR A 194 14.28 -8.67 -0.63
C TYR A 194 15.01 -8.59 -1.98
N LYS A 195 15.97 -7.67 -2.12
CA LYS A 195 16.81 -7.57 -3.32
C LYS A 195 17.62 -8.85 -3.53
N THR A 196 18.33 -9.31 -2.50
CA THR A 196 19.14 -10.53 -2.58
C THR A 196 18.30 -11.79 -2.81
N GLU A 197 17.15 -11.92 -2.14
CA GLU A 197 16.21 -13.02 -2.36
C GLU A 197 15.66 -13.05 -3.79
N LEU A 198 15.28 -11.89 -4.34
CA LEU A 198 14.79 -11.77 -5.71
C LEU A 198 15.84 -12.15 -6.74
N LEU A 199 17.05 -11.61 -6.60
CA LEU A 199 18.17 -11.90 -7.51
C LEU A 199 18.59 -13.38 -7.41
N LYS A 200 18.61 -13.94 -6.21
CA LYS A 200 18.82 -15.38 -6.00
C LYS A 200 17.74 -16.19 -6.70
N ARG A 201 16.46 -15.80 -6.57
CA ARG A 201 15.34 -16.49 -7.22
C ARG A 201 15.46 -16.52 -8.75
N PHE A 202 15.93 -15.43 -9.37
CA PHE A 202 16.22 -15.39 -10.81
C PHE A 202 17.37 -16.33 -11.17
N ARG A 203 18.47 -16.31 -10.40
CA ARG A 203 19.63 -17.18 -10.62
C ARG A 203 19.28 -18.66 -10.49
N ASP A 204 18.52 -19.03 -9.47
CA ASP A 204 18.09 -20.40 -9.21
C ASP A 204 17.19 -20.94 -10.35
N SER A 205 16.56 -20.06 -11.12
CA SER A 205 15.78 -20.40 -12.32
C SER A 205 16.58 -20.35 -13.63
N GLY A 206 17.91 -20.15 -13.57
CA GLY A 206 18.79 -20.14 -14.74
C GLY A 206 18.79 -18.84 -15.54
N TYR A 207 18.26 -17.74 -14.99
CA TYR A 207 18.39 -16.42 -15.63
C TYR A 207 19.78 -15.85 -15.35
N ASP A 208 20.36 -15.18 -16.34
CA ASP A 208 21.62 -14.48 -16.17
C ASP A 208 21.39 -13.20 -15.36
N VAL A 209 22.02 -13.16 -14.19
CA VAL A 209 21.95 -12.02 -13.24
C VAL A 209 23.23 -11.18 -13.33
N SER A 210 24.03 -11.38 -14.37
CA SER A 210 25.31 -10.70 -14.59
C SER A 210 25.11 -9.45 -15.45
N SER A 211 24.93 -8.29 -14.81
CA SER A 211 25.27 -6.95 -15.32
C SER A 211 25.06 -5.90 -14.24
#